data_AF-A0A937UK98-F1
#
_entry.id   AF-A0A937UK98-F1
#
_cell.length_a   1.000
_cell.length_b   1.000
_cell.length_c   1.000
_cell.angle_alpha   90.00
_cell.angle_beta   90.00
_cell.angle_gamma   90.00
#
_symmetry.space_group_name_H-M   'P 1'
#
loop_
_entity.id
_entity.type
_entity.pdbx_description
1 polymer ?
#
loop_
_entity_poly.entity_id
_entity_poly.type
_entity_poly.pdbx_seq_one_letter_code
_entity_poly.pdbx_strand_id
1 'polypeptide(L)'
;MKLLLLALALSLLLCASCGKDEAPDTASRAAPKTIATKSGIDMVRIPGGWFLMGSRTGEPDEAPVHKVWVDPFLMDRTEVTQAAFRRLQFPDPSVNKNPQCPVEMVSIGQAARFCNERSEAEGLEPCYDLDSDPPKCNFQASGYRLPTEAEWEYACRAGSTTRYSFGRDTHLLSDHAWFADNAARKSHPVGTRRPNPWGLVDMHGNVAEWCNDLYGAHYYASSPARNPRGPARGQFYVLRGGGWKSSADLCCSAYRVEGNPGLGDACFAQDETGFRCVRKAPDDLANLGGSREAPPAPTGLVYDKLYLQHDTGPGFPERPQRLTAIVTRLRQRGLMGRLTAIRPSAHAAQWIATIHDPAYVQRVQRSCQQGAARLDTPDVPVCPRSYAVAVAAVQGVLSAVDAVVAGKVRNAFCAVRPPGHHALRSRAMGFCIFNNVAIAARYAQREHKLPKVLIVDWDVHHGNGTQAAFYDDPSVFYFGIHRAPFYPGTGAATERGKGKGLGTTLNVPVAAGSGDAVFVRAFEEKLLPAAIAFQPDFVLISAGFDAHKSDPLGGCALTAAGYARLTRIVKAIAERCCKGRLVSVLEGGYNLDALADSVEAHLRALME
;
A
#
# COMPACT_ATOMS: atom_id res chain seq x y z
N MET A 1 29.34 -70.72 -27.42
CA MET A 1 28.13 -71.51 -27.71
C MET A 1 26.96 -70.55 -27.73
N LYS A 2 26.49 -70.20 -28.95
CA LYS A 2 25.23 -69.51 -29.37
C LYS A 2 24.79 -68.26 -28.57
N LEU A 3 24.82 -67.05 -29.15
CA LEU A 3 23.79 -66.45 -30.06
C LEU A 3 22.37 -66.59 -29.47
N LEU A 4 21.45 -65.62 -29.40
CA LEU A 4 21.18 -64.34 -30.09
C LEU A 4 19.93 -63.74 -29.36
N LEU A 5 19.74 -62.43 -29.14
CA LEU A 5 18.98 -61.47 -29.99
C LEU A 5 18.99 -60.10 -29.27
N LEU A 6 19.71 -59.08 -29.77
CA LEU A 6 19.21 -57.88 -30.50
C LEU A 6 18.08 -57.10 -29.76
N ALA A 7 18.13 -55.78 -29.52
CA ALA A 7 18.52 -54.73 -30.46
C ALA A 7 18.80 -53.34 -29.81
N LEU A 8 19.83 -52.68 -30.37
CA LEU A 8 19.89 -51.30 -30.87
C LEU A 8 20.08 -50.08 -29.93
N ALA A 9 21.30 -49.53 -30.06
CA ALA A 9 21.65 -48.12 -30.29
C ALA A 9 21.12 -47.03 -29.32
N LEU A 10 22.04 -46.49 -28.50
CA LEU A 10 22.08 -45.05 -28.28
C LEU A 10 23.54 -44.56 -28.25
N SER A 11 23.79 -43.61 -29.13
CA SER A 11 25.05 -42.96 -29.49
C SER A 11 25.58 -41.99 -28.43
N LEU A 12 26.92 -41.93 -28.36
CA LEU A 12 27.83 -40.86 -27.93
C LEU A 12 27.23 -39.58 -27.30
N LEU A 13 27.78 -39.13 -26.16
CA LEU A 13 28.90 -38.16 -26.12
C LEU A 13 29.29 -37.82 -24.67
N LEU A 14 30.57 -38.03 -24.34
CA LEU A 14 31.28 -37.25 -23.31
C LEU A 14 31.54 -35.85 -23.88
N CYS A 15 31.36 -34.80 -23.08
CA CYS A 15 32.41 -33.81 -22.76
C CYS A 15 31.91 -32.70 -21.84
N ALA A 16 32.87 -32.16 -21.09
CA ALA A 16 32.79 -31.17 -20.04
C ALA A 16 32.00 -29.88 -20.37
N SER A 17 31.39 -29.28 -19.34
CA SER A 17 31.04 -27.87 -19.32
C SER A 17 31.45 -27.26 -17.98
N CYS A 18 32.49 -26.43 -18.02
CA CYS A 18 32.78 -25.40 -17.04
C CYS A 18 31.76 -24.26 -17.18
N GLY A 19 31.36 -23.72 -16.03
CA GLY A 19 31.05 -22.30 -15.77
C GLY A 19 30.19 -21.53 -16.76
N LYS A 20 28.91 -21.33 -16.41
CA LYS A 20 28.18 -20.12 -16.76
C LYS A 20 27.43 -19.64 -15.52
N ASP A 21 27.75 -18.43 -15.09
CA ASP A 21 26.94 -17.64 -14.18
C ASP A 21 25.50 -17.55 -14.73
N GLU A 22 24.53 -18.05 -13.97
CA GLU A 22 23.12 -17.90 -14.30
C GLU A 22 22.71 -16.44 -14.09
N ALA A 23 22.37 -15.78 -15.20
CA ALA A 23 21.77 -14.45 -15.21
C ALA A 23 20.42 -14.46 -14.47
N PRO A 24 20.06 -13.38 -13.76
CA PRO A 24 18.77 -13.30 -13.08
C PRO A 24 17.62 -13.26 -14.08
N ASP A 25 16.61 -14.06 -13.72
CA ASP A 25 15.34 -14.32 -14.37
C ASP A 25 14.70 -13.07 -15.00
N THR A 26 14.47 -13.12 -16.31
CA THR A 26 13.85 -12.04 -17.09
C THR A 26 12.33 -12.14 -16.98
N ALA A 27 11.78 -11.58 -15.90
CA ALA A 27 10.35 -11.32 -15.82
C ALA A 27 9.91 -10.42 -16.98
N SER A 28 9.02 -10.96 -17.83
CA SER A 28 8.24 -10.28 -18.88
C SER A 28 8.06 -8.77 -18.64
N ARG A 29 8.81 -7.92 -19.36
CA ARG A 29 8.67 -6.46 -19.36
C ARG A 29 7.37 -6.06 -20.05
N ALA A 30 6.32 -5.80 -19.27
CA ALA A 30 5.21 -4.98 -19.74
C ALA A 30 5.77 -3.62 -20.20
N ALA A 31 5.29 -3.12 -21.36
CA ALA A 31 5.70 -1.81 -21.85
C ALA A 31 5.48 -0.72 -20.79
N PRO A 32 6.42 0.22 -20.61
CA PRO A 32 6.31 1.26 -19.61
C PRO A 32 5.07 2.13 -19.86
N LYS A 33 4.27 2.31 -18.82
CA LYS A 33 2.97 2.97 -18.88
C LYS A 33 3.15 4.48 -18.80
N THR A 34 3.04 5.14 -19.94
CA THR A 34 3.00 6.60 -20.03
C THR A 34 1.62 7.14 -19.63
N ILE A 35 1.60 8.23 -18.87
CA ILE A 35 0.43 8.91 -18.33
C ILE A 35 0.43 10.33 -18.90
N ALA A 36 -0.58 10.66 -19.70
CA ALA A 36 -0.77 12.03 -20.18
C ALA A 36 -1.30 12.90 -19.03
N THR A 37 -0.60 13.98 -18.70
CA THR A 37 -1.09 14.96 -17.70
C THR A 37 -1.99 16.02 -18.36
N LYS A 38 -2.73 16.78 -17.54
CA LYS A 38 -3.58 17.88 -18.05
C LYS A 38 -2.78 18.97 -18.75
N SER A 39 -1.52 19.18 -18.37
CA SER A 39 -0.58 20.09 -19.04
C SER A 39 -0.08 19.58 -20.40
N GLY A 40 -0.40 18.33 -20.77
CA GLY A 40 0.05 17.69 -22.01
C GLY A 40 1.52 17.26 -21.98
N ILE A 41 2.10 17.11 -20.79
CA ILE A 41 3.45 16.55 -20.60
C ILE A 41 3.28 15.11 -20.14
N ASP A 42 3.84 14.18 -20.89
CA ASP A 42 3.77 12.76 -20.58
C ASP A 42 4.65 12.42 -19.36
N MET A 43 4.12 11.63 -18.43
CA MET A 43 4.86 11.06 -17.31
C MET A 43 4.95 9.55 -17.41
N VAL A 44 5.98 8.97 -16.82
CA VAL A 44 6.16 7.54 -16.62
C VAL A 44 5.97 7.23 -15.14
N ARG A 45 5.22 6.17 -14.82
CA ARG A 45 5.18 5.66 -13.46
C ARG A 45 6.44 4.87 -13.14
N ILE A 46 7.17 5.33 -12.13
CA ILE A 46 8.36 4.68 -11.61
C ILE A 46 7.98 3.80 -10.42
N PRO A 47 8.21 2.47 -10.48
CA PRO A 47 7.84 1.57 -9.38
C PRO A 47 8.76 1.79 -8.18
N GLY A 48 8.22 1.75 -6.95
CA GLY A 48 9.07 1.83 -5.76
C GLY A 48 9.94 0.56 -5.59
N GLY A 49 11.13 0.72 -5.04
CA GLY A 49 12.08 -0.39 -4.94
C GLY A 49 13.39 -0.04 -4.24
N TRP A 50 14.13 -1.10 -3.88
CA TRP A 50 15.51 -1.00 -3.41
C TRP A 50 16.47 -0.98 -4.60
N PHE A 51 17.48 -0.11 -4.56
CA PHE A 51 18.59 -0.13 -5.50
C PHE A 51 19.92 0.21 -4.82
N LEU A 52 21.02 -0.02 -5.54
CA LEU A 52 22.35 0.40 -5.13
C LEU A 52 22.64 1.77 -5.77
N MET A 53 22.74 2.80 -4.92
CA MET A 53 23.05 4.17 -5.32
C MET A 53 24.56 4.41 -5.27
N GLY A 54 25.07 5.15 -6.25
CA GLY A 54 26.47 5.50 -6.40
C GLY A 54 27.29 4.54 -7.26
N SER A 55 28.60 4.76 -7.29
CA SER A 55 29.56 4.00 -8.10
C SER A 55 30.82 3.65 -7.31
N ARG A 56 31.46 2.54 -7.66
CA ARG A 56 32.80 2.18 -7.14
C ARG A 56 33.93 2.61 -8.08
N THR A 57 33.59 2.99 -9.31
CA THR A 57 34.54 3.24 -10.40
C THR A 57 34.30 4.58 -11.08
N GLY A 58 33.41 5.40 -10.51
CA GLY A 58 33.16 6.77 -10.97
C GLY A 58 33.91 7.78 -10.10
N GLU A 59 33.39 9.00 -10.04
CA GLU A 59 34.03 10.08 -9.27
C GLU A 59 34.00 9.80 -7.74
N PRO A 60 34.93 10.37 -6.95
CA PRO A 60 35.01 10.10 -5.52
C PRO A 60 33.74 10.42 -4.72
N ASP A 61 32.95 11.40 -5.16
CA ASP A 61 31.68 11.81 -4.52
C ASP A 61 30.49 10.90 -4.92
N GLU A 62 30.70 9.96 -5.84
CA GLU A 62 29.77 8.88 -6.16
C GLU A 62 29.91 7.68 -5.20
N ALA A 63 30.90 7.71 -4.29
CA ALA A 63 31.17 6.66 -3.32
C ALA A 63 30.75 7.09 -1.88
N PRO A 64 30.43 6.14 -0.98
CA PRO A 64 30.33 4.70 -1.21
C PRO A 64 29.04 4.29 -1.93
N VAL A 65 29.09 3.15 -2.62
CA VAL A 65 27.87 2.46 -3.07
C VAL A 65 27.08 2.00 -1.85
N HIS A 66 25.82 2.43 -1.75
CA HIS A 66 24.96 2.15 -0.61
C HIS A 66 23.54 1.80 -1.06
N LYS A 67 22.79 1.11 -0.20
CA LYS A 67 21.46 0.60 -0.53
C LYS A 67 20.39 1.61 -0.13
N VAL A 68 19.56 2.02 -1.09
CA VAL A 68 18.51 3.04 -0.92
C VAL A 68 17.17 2.49 -1.41
N TRP A 69 16.10 2.79 -0.68
CA TRP A 69 14.72 2.59 -1.10
C TRP A 69 14.14 3.90 -1.62
N VAL A 70 13.47 3.83 -2.77
CA VAL A 70 12.69 4.92 -3.35
C VAL A 70 11.23 4.49 -3.42
N ASP A 71 10.31 5.30 -2.90
CA ASP A 71 8.86 5.10 -3.01
C ASP A 71 8.39 5.25 -4.47
N PRO A 72 7.24 4.69 -4.87
CA PRO A 72 6.73 4.89 -6.22
C PRO A 72 6.38 6.37 -6.50
N PHE A 73 6.72 6.85 -7.69
CA PHE A 73 6.45 8.22 -8.12
C PHE A 73 6.14 8.29 -9.61
N LEU A 74 5.65 9.44 -10.08
CA LEU A 74 5.57 9.76 -11.50
C LEU A 74 6.74 10.67 -11.86
N MET A 75 7.36 10.44 -13.01
CA MET A 75 8.42 11.28 -13.56
C MET A 75 8.09 11.67 -14.99
N ASP A 76 8.29 12.93 -15.36
CA ASP A 76 8.16 13.36 -16.75
C ASP A 76 9.03 12.46 -17.67
N ARG A 77 8.44 12.04 -18.79
CA ARG A 77 9.05 11.11 -19.74
C ARG A 77 10.33 11.70 -20.35
N THR A 78 10.35 13.00 -20.54
CA THR A 78 11.45 13.81 -21.10
C THR A 78 11.73 14.99 -20.18
N GLU A 79 12.78 15.76 -20.47
CA GLU A 79 12.94 17.08 -19.85
C GLU A 79 11.83 18.04 -20.29
N VAL A 80 11.62 19.09 -19.49
CA VAL A 80 10.66 20.15 -19.81
C VAL A 80 11.13 20.90 -21.05
N THR A 81 10.27 21.03 -22.05
CA THR A 81 10.59 21.72 -23.30
C THR A 81 10.46 23.25 -23.16
N GLN A 82 11.15 23.99 -24.04
CA GLN A 82 10.99 25.45 -24.15
C GLN A 82 9.55 25.87 -24.45
N ALA A 83 8.79 25.06 -25.20
CA ALA A 83 7.37 25.30 -25.43
C ALA A 83 6.55 25.15 -24.14
N ALA A 84 6.76 24.08 -23.37
CA ALA A 84 6.06 23.85 -22.11
C ALA A 84 6.39 24.95 -21.10
N PHE A 85 7.67 25.33 -21.00
CA PHE A 85 8.14 26.39 -20.10
C PHE A 85 7.45 27.73 -20.39
N ARG A 86 7.35 28.14 -21.66
CA ARG A 86 6.69 29.40 -22.05
C ARG A 86 5.18 29.44 -21.84
N ARG A 87 4.49 28.28 -21.84
CA ARG A 87 3.03 28.23 -21.65
C ARG A 87 2.58 28.79 -20.30
N LEU A 88 3.46 28.77 -19.30
CA LEU A 88 3.23 29.35 -17.97
C LEU A 88 3.78 30.78 -17.86
N GLN A 89 3.90 31.49 -18.99
CA GLN A 89 4.32 32.89 -19.11
C GLN A 89 5.74 33.19 -18.63
N PHE A 90 6.61 32.18 -18.57
CA PHE A 90 8.03 32.39 -18.29
C PHE A 90 8.79 32.93 -19.50
N PRO A 91 9.71 33.91 -19.31
CA PRO A 91 10.71 34.20 -20.32
C PRO A 91 11.60 32.96 -20.47
N ASP A 92 11.77 32.49 -21.70
CA ASP A 92 12.60 31.33 -22.01
C ASP A 92 14.10 31.72 -21.92
N PRO A 93 14.87 31.17 -20.96
CA PRO A 93 16.27 31.52 -20.77
C PRO A 93 17.23 30.83 -21.75
N SER A 94 16.73 29.87 -22.55
CA SER A 94 17.56 29.01 -23.40
C SER A 94 18.36 29.81 -24.43
N VAL A 95 19.59 29.39 -24.74
CA VAL A 95 20.38 30.03 -25.81
C VAL A 95 19.95 29.49 -27.16
N ASN A 96 19.79 28.17 -27.27
CA ASN A 96 19.37 27.50 -28.50
C ASN A 96 17.84 27.50 -28.62
N LYS A 97 17.28 28.49 -29.33
CA LYS A 97 15.82 28.67 -29.46
C LYS A 97 15.19 27.63 -30.37
N ASN A 98 14.54 26.64 -29.77
CA ASN A 98 13.74 25.63 -30.44
C ASN A 98 12.64 25.11 -29.49
N PRO A 99 11.34 25.29 -29.81
CA PRO A 99 10.24 24.92 -28.91
C PRO A 99 10.24 23.46 -28.45
N GLN A 100 10.84 22.54 -29.22
CA GLN A 100 10.90 21.11 -28.92
C GLN A 100 12.17 20.71 -28.14
N CYS A 101 13.18 21.57 -28.07
CA CYS A 101 14.36 21.35 -27.23
C CYS A 101 14.00 21.47 -25.74
N PRO A 102 14.79 20.86 -24.84
CA PRO A 102 14.69 21.13 -23.43
C PRO A 102 14.92 22.62 -23.17
N VAL A 103 14.28 23.13 -22.12
CA VAL A 103 14.68 24.44 -21.59
C VAL A 103 16.04 24.28 -20.92
N GLU A 104 16.97 25.18 -21.25
CA GLU A 104 18.33 25.22 -20.69
C GLU A 104 18.58 26.60 -20.04
N MET A 105 19.66 26.78 -19.29
CA MET A 105 19.92 28.02 -18.53
C MET A 105 18.86 28.31 -17.46
N VAL A 106 18.23 27.27 -16.91
CA VAL A 106 17.18 27.40 -15.90
C VAL A 106 17.79 27.46 -14.51
N SER A 107 17.43 28.48 -13.71
CA SER A 107 17.76 28.50 -12.29
C SER A 107 16.86 27.58 -11.49
N ILE A 108 17.32 27.10 -10.33
CA ILE A 108 16.48 26.25 -9.47
C ILE A 108 15.18 26.95 -9.04
N GLY A 109 15.23 28.28 -8.84
CA GLY A 109 14.04 29.08 -8.53
C GLY A 109 13.03 29.09 -9.67
N GLN A 110 13.49 29.20 -10.92
CA GLN A 110 12.62 29.11 -12.10
C GLN A 110 12.01 27.71 -12.25
N ALA A 111 12.81 26.65 -12.01
CA ALA A 111 12.32 25.27 -12.08
C ALA A 111 11.28 24.99 -10.96
N ALA A 112 11.53 25.44 -9.73
CA ALA A 112 10.61 25.34 -8.61
C ALA A 112 9.30 26.09 -8.87
N ARG A 113 9.39 27.31 -9.42
CA ARG A 113 8.21 28.09 -9.81
C ARG A 113 7.40 27.39 -10.91
N PHE A 114 8.06 26.87 -11.95
CA PHE A 114 7.39 26.08 -12.98
C PHE A 114 6.63 24.87 -12.39
N CYS A 115 7.23 24.17 -11.42
CA CYS A 115 6.59 23.06 -10.74
C CYS A 115 5.30 23.51 -10.02
N ASN A 116 5.33 24.63 -9.29
CA ASN A 116 4.15 25.17 -8.61
C ASN A 116 3.06 25.61 -9.60
N GLU A 117 3.42 26.41 -10.61
CA GLU A 117 2.46 26.88 -11.63
C GLU A 117 1.79 25.70 -12.37
N ARG A 118 2.58 24.67 -12.71
CA ARG A 118 2.03 23.43 -13.29
C ARG A 118 1.11 22.71 -12.30
N SER A 119 1.43 22.73 -11.00
CA SER A 119 0.59 22.11 -9.96
C SER A 119 -0.76 22.80 -9.88
N GLU A 120 -0.76 24.13 -9.81
CA GLU A 120 -1.97 24.95 -9.72
C GLU A 120 -2.84 24.81 -10.97
N ALA A 121 -2.22 24.85 -12.16
CA ALA A 121 -2.92 24.66 -13.44
C ALA A 121 -3.63 23.29 -13.53
N GLU A 122 -3.16 22.28 -12.79
CA GLU A 122 -3.77 20.96 -12.74
C GLU A 122 -4.69 20.72 -11.53
N GLY A 123 -4.78 21.69 -10.62
CA GLY A 123 -5.57 21.63 -9.38
C GLY A 123 -4.91 20.82 -8.26
N LEU A 124 -3.58 20.83 -8.19
CA LEU A 124 -2.76 20.13 -7.19
C LEU A 124 -2.18 21.11 -6.18
N GLU A 125 -1.83 20.60 -4.99
CA GLU A 125 -1.16 21.38 -3.95
C GLU A 125 0.30 21.67 -4.36
N PRO A 126 0.73 22.94 -4.45
CA PRO A 126 2.11 23.30 -4.80
C PRO A 126 3.13 22.72 -3.82
N CYS A 127 4.31 22.33 -4.32
CA CYS A 127 5.35 21.74 -3.49
C CYS A 127 6.30 22.78 -2.89
N TYR A 128 6.53 23.92 -3.54
CA TYR A 128 7.56 24.87 -3.11
C TYR A 128 6.98 26.07 -2.36
N ASP A 129 7.64 26.45 -1.27
CA ASP A 129 7.54 27.79 -0.71
C ASP A 129 8.47 28.73 -1.52
N LEU A 130 7.89 29.53 -2.40
CA LEU A 130 8.64 30.44 -3.29
C LEU A 130 9.12 31.72 -2.59
N ASP A 131 8.66 31.99 -1.36
CA ASP A 131 9.13 33.13 -0.57
C ASP A 131 10.43 32.78 0.18
N SER A 132 10.82 31.51 0.18
CA SER A 132 12.10 31.05 0.71
C SER A 132 13.22 31.10 -0.34
N ASP A 133 14.41 31.55 0.08
CA ASP A 133 15.61 31.58 -0.75
C ASP A 133 16.72 30.71 -0.12
N PRO A 134 17.08 29.56 -0.72
CA PRO A 134 16.47 28.96 -1.91
C PRO A 134 15.09 28.31 -1.61
N PRO A 135 14.28 28.00 -2.64
CA PRO A 135 12.94 27.45 -2.46
C PRO A 135 12.93 26.13 -1.68
N LYS A 136 12.09 26.05 -0.66
CA LYS A 136 11.91 24.86 0.17
C LYS A 136 10.76 23.99 -0.32
N CYS A 137 11.06 22.71 -0.54
CA CYS A 137 10.07 21.73 -1.00
C CYS A 137 9.35 21.06 0.18
N ASN A 138 8.02 21.16 0.20
CA ASN A 138 7.11 20.28 0.94
C ASN A 138 6.91 18.98 0.17
N PHE A 139 7.74 17.98 0.47
CA PHE A 139 7.61 16.63 -0.11
C PHE A 139 6.29 15.90 0.22
N GLN A 140 5.43 16.46 1.08
CA GLN A 140 4.13 15.87 1.37
C GLN A 140 3.02 16.32 0.42
N ALA A 141 3.19 17.47 -0.25
CA ALA A 141 2.23 18.01 -1.19
C ALA A 141 1.97 17.07 -2.39
N SER A 142 0.83 17.26 -3.04
CA SER A 142 0.37 16.42 -4.16
C SER A 142 0.86 16.88 -5.54
N GLY A 143 1.41 18.09 -5.63
CA GLY A 143 1.86 18.72 -6.86
C GLY A 143 3.20 18.21 -7.39
N TYR A 144 3.69 18.93 -8.39
CA TYR A 144 4.96 18.70 -9.05
C TYR A 144 6.12 19.27 -8.24
N ARG A 145 7.27 18.62 -8.35
CA ARG A 145 8.56 19.06 -7.81
C ARG A 145 9.71 18.53 -8.66
N LEU A 146 10.93 18.98 -8.38
CA LEU A 146 12.14 18.33 -8.88
C LEU A 146 12.32 16.93 -8.24
N PRO A 147 12.94 15.97 -8.96
CA PRO A 147 13.29 14.68 -8.39
C PRO A 147 14.27 14.85 -7.22
N THR A 148 14.23 13.95 -6.25
CA THR A 148 15.41 13.79 -5.40
C THR A 148 16.55 13.18 -6.19
N GLU A 149 17.77 13.36 -5.70
CA GLU A 149 18.96 12.77 -6.28
C GLU A 149 18.82 11.24 -6.42
N ALA A 150 18.27 10.59 -5.40
CA ALA A 150 18.01 9.15 -5.42
C ALA A 150 16.89 8.75 -6.38
N GLU A 151 15.80 9.53 -6.46
CA GLU A 151 14.74 9.30 -7.44
C GLU A 151 15.29 9.37 -8.87
N TRP A 152 16.12 10.37 -9.15
CA TRP A 152 16.75 10.56 -10.46
C TRP A 152 17.66 9.38 -10.81
N GLU A 153 18.59 8.98 -9.92
CA GLU A 153 19.50 7.87 -10.19
C GLU A 153 18.75 6.55 -10.40
N TYR A 154 17.77 6.29 -9.54
CA TYR A 154 16.94 5.09 -9.60
C TYR A 154 16.17 5.02 -10.93
N ALA A 155 15.56 6.13 -11.34
CA ALA A 155 14.84 6.26 -12.60
C ALA A 155 15.77 6.12 -13.81
N CYS A 156 16.97 6.72 -13.77
CA CYS A 156 17.98 6.63 -14.82
C CYS A 156 18.42 5.17 -15.01
N ARG A 157 18.79 4.49 -13.91
CA ARG A 157 19.23 3.08 -13.91
C ARG A 157 18.16 2.13 -14.41
N ALA A 158 16.89 2.38 -14.08
CA ALA A 158 15.74 1.57 -14.49
C ALA A 158 15.95 0.05 -14.29
N GLY A 159 16.46 -0.31 -13.10
CA GLY A 159 16.78 -1.68 -12.70
C GLY A 159 18.20 -2.14 -13.02
N SER A 160 18.99 -1.36 -13.77
CA SER A 160 20.39 -1.66 -14.05
C SER A 160 21.32 -1.29 -12.89
N THR A 161 22.42 -2.04 -12.74
CA THR A 161 23.53 -1.73 -11.82
C THR A 161 24.79 -1.28 -12.57
N THR A 162 24.73 -1.16 -13.91
CA THR A 162 25.86 -0.77 -14.75
C THR A 162 26.03 0.74 -14.85
N ARG A 163 27.04 1.17 -15.62
CA ARG A 163 27.37 2.57 -15.86
C ARG A 163 26.23 3.34 -16.53
N TYR A 164 25.60 2.70 -17.52
CA TYR A 164 24.41 3.21 -18.21
C TYR A 164 23.23 2.27 -17.97
N SER A 165 22.02 2.74 -18.24
CA SER A 165 20.79 1.93 -18.18
C SER A 165 20.77 0.75 -19.16
N PHE A 166 21.61 0.80 -20.20
CA PHE A 166 21.76 -0.20 -21.25
C PHE A 166 23.06 -1.01 -21.16
N GLY A 167 23.86 -0.86 -20.09
CA GLY A 167 25.08 -1.63 -19.89
C GLY A 167 26.32 -0.77 -19.61
N ARG A 168 27.49 -1.26 -20.01
CA ARG A 168 28.79 -0.59 -19.84
C ARG A 168 29.41 -0.11 -21.16
N ASP A 169 28.82 -0.49 -22.29
CA ASP A 169 29.35 -0.16 -23.62
C ASP A 169 29.04 1.30 -23.97
N THR A 170 30.07 2.13 -24.02
CA THR A 170 29.96 3.57 -24.34
C THR A 170 29.56 3.82 -25.79
N HIS A 171 29.79 2.87 -26.71
CA HIS A 171 29.40 3.02 -28.11
C HIS A 171 27.89 3.06 -28.31
N LEU A 172 27.12 2.51 -27.37
CA LEU A 172 25.66 2.55 -27.39
C LEU A 172 25.11 3.90 -26.88
N LEU A 173 25.93 4.77 -26.28
CA LEU A 173 25.46 6.03 -25.72
C LEU A 173 24.81 6.95 -26.77
N SER A 174 25.31 6.95 -28.01
CA SER A 174 24.72 7.75 -29.09
C SER A 174 23.28 7.36 -29.45
N ASP A 175 22.85 6.14 -29.12
CA ASP A 175 21.46 5.72 -29.30
C ASP A 175 20.55 6.30 -28.21
N HIS A 176 21.10 6.68 -27.06
CA HIS A 176 20.37 7.00 -25.83
C HIS A 176 20.53 8.45 -25.34
N ALA A 177 21.50 9.20 -25.87
CA ALA A 177 21.81 10.53 -25.38
C ALA A 177 22.31 11.50 -26.47
N TRP A 178 22.10 12.79 -26.21
CA TRP A 178 22.83 13.87 -26.85
C TRP A 178 23.97 14.31 -25.93
N PHE A 179 25.21 14.24 -26.38
CA PHE A 179 26.40 14.55 -25.60
C PHE A 179 27.47 15.15 -26.50
N ALA A 180 28.63 15.54 -25.96
CA ALA A 180 29.65 16.33 -26.66
C ALA A 180 29.96 15.83 -28.09
N ASP A 181 30.08 14.51 -28.28
CA ASP A 181 30.52 13.92 -29.54
C ASP A 181 29.45 13.92 -30.64
N ASN A 182 28.16 14.01 -30.29
CA ASN A 182 27.06 13.91 -31.25
C ASN A 182 26.09 15.10 -31.24
N ALA A 183 26.18 16.00 -30.27
CA ALA A 183 25.21 17.08 -30.09
C ALA A 183 25.54 18.36 -30.87
N ALA A 184 26.70 18.42 -31.55
CA ALA A 184 27.13 19.62 -32.29
C ALA A 184 27.06 20.91 -31.43
N ARG A 185 27.44 20.78 -30.15
CA ARG A 185 27.49 21.88 -29.17
C ARG A 185 26.18 22.65 -28.99
N LYS A 186 25.04 21.94 -28.99
CA LYS A 186 23.73 22.50 -28.66
C LYS A 186 22.76 21.43 -28.17
N SER A 187 21.69 21.86 -27.48
CA SER A 187 20.55 21.01 -27.13
C SER A 187 19.76 20.55 -28.39
N HIS A 188 19.07 19.42 -28.26
CA HIS A 188 18.26 18.83 -29.33
C HIS A 188 16.82 18.55 -28.88
N PRO A 189 15.88 18.39 -29.81
CA PRO A 189 14.51 18.04 -29.47
C PRO A 189 14.44 16.82 -28.56
N VAL A 190 13.69 16.95 -27.46
CA VAL A 190 13.53 15.86 -26.48
C VAL A 190 12.84 14.65 -27.10
N GLY A 191 13.07 13.46 -26.55
CA GLY A 191 12.39 12.25 -26.99
C GLY A 191 12.89 11.67 -28.31
N THR A 192 13.98 12.20 -28.87
CA THR A 192 14.58 11.74 -30.13
C THR A 192 15.55 10.57 -29.97
N ARG A 193 15.94 10.25 -28.74
CA ARG A 193 16.80 9.12 -28.39
C ARG A 193 16.00 7.92 -27.88
N ARG A 194 16.64 6.75 -27.82
CA ARG A 194 16.02 5.53 -27.32
C ARG A 194 15.75 5.64 -25.82
N PRO A 195 14.55 5.26 -25.36
CA PRO A 195 14.24 5.26 -23.94
C PRO A 195 15.09 4.23 -23.18
N ASN A 196 15.26 4.47 -21.88
CA ASN A 196 15.74 3.46 -20.95
C ASN A 196 14.69 2.35 -20.75
N PRO A 197 15.01 1.26 -20.01
CA PRO A 197 14.07 0.18 -19.70
C PRO A 197 12.68 0.56 -19.16
N TRP A 198 12.55 1.70 -18.50
CA TRP A 198 11.28 2.19 -17.96
C TRP A 198 10.61 3.23 -18.84
N GLY A 199 11.10 3.48 -20.05
CA GLY A 199 10.44 4.37 -21.00
C GLY A 199 10.80 5.84 -20.83
N LEU A 200 11.70 6.19 -19.92
CA LEU A 200 12.23 7.55 -19.81
C LEU A 200 13.24 7.81 -20.92
N VAL A 201 13.22 9.00 -21.50
CA VAL A 201 14.14 9.42 -22.57
C VAL A 201 15.07 10.51 -22.05
N ASP A 202 16.24 10.61 -22.66
CA ASP A 202 17.25 11.64 -22.38
C ASP A 202 17.82 11.60 -20.95
N MET A 203 17.70 10.47 -20.25
CA MET A 203 18.26 10.28 -18.89
C MET A 203 19.81 10.26 -18.83
N HIS A 204 20.48 10.33 -19.98
CA HIS A 204 21.93 10.20 -20.12
C HIS A 204 22.54 11.37 -20.91
N GLY A 205 21.83 12.48 -21.10
CA GLY A 205 22.36 13.66 -21.78
C GLY A 205 21.27 14.60 -22.24
N ASN A 206 21.57 15.40 -23.27
CA ASN A 206 20.83 16.59 -23.70
C ASN A 206 21.03 17.74 -22.71
N VAL A 207 20.46 17.69 -21.51
CA VAL A 207 20.72 18.69 -20.46
C VAL A 207 20.97 18.03 -19.11
N ALA A 208 21.87 18.62 -18.31
CA ALA A 208 22.01 18.24 -16.91
C ALA A 208 20.78 18.73 -16.13
N GLU A 209 20.26 17.91 -15.23
CA GLU A 209 18.97 18.15 -14.60
C GLU A 209 19.09 18.49 -13.11
N TRP A 210 18.38 19.54 -12.70
CA TRP A 210 18.21 19.88 -11.30
C TRP A 210 17.57 18.75 -10.50
N CYS A 211 18.22 18.37 -9.41
CA CYS A 211 17.63 17.60 -8.32
C CYS A 211 17.29 18.53 -7.14
N ASN A 212 16.32 18.11 -6.32
CA ASN A 212 15.89 18.87 -5.15
C ASN A 212 16.92 18.87 -4.00
N ASP A 213 17.91 18.00 -4.07
CA ASP A 213 18.89 17.75 -3.01
C ASP A 213 19.95 18.85 -3.03
N LEU A 214 20.32 19.32 -1.84
CA LEU A 214 21.56 20.06 -1.68
C LEU A 214 22.75 19.13 -1.98
N TYR A 215 23.80 19.67 -2.58
CA TYR A 215 25.01 18.91 -2.86
C TYR A 215 25.86 18.76 -1.60
N GLY A 216 26.44 17.57 -1.42
CA GLY A 216 27.45 17.31 -0.41
C GLY A 216 28.34 16.15 -0.83
N ALA A 217 29.63 16.43 -1.02
CA ALA A 217 30.61 15.48 -1.57
C ALA A 217 30.76 14.16 -0.77
N HIS A 218 30.36 14.15 0.50
CA HIS A 218 30.44 12.96 1.37
C HIS A 218 29.07 12.44 1.82
N TYR A 219 27.97 12.97 1.24
CA TYR A 219 26.61 12.69 1.71
C TYR A 219 26.30 11.19 1.72
N TYR A 220 26.78 10.43 0.72
CA TYR A 220 26.53 8.99 0.59
C TYR A 220 27.00 8.16 1.79
N ALA A 221 28.03 8.59 2.51
CA ALA A 221 28.49 7.89 3.72
C ALA A 221 27.46 7.96 4.87
N SER A 222 26.55 8.94 4.82
CA SER A 222 25.54 9.23 5.84
C SER A 222 24.10 9.22 5.31
N SER A 223 23.91 8.86 4.04
CA SER A 223 22.62 8.92 3.36
C SER A 223 21.61 7.96 4.02
N PRO A 224 20.39 8.41 4.35
CA PRO A 224 19.38 7.55 4.93
C PRO A 224 18.91 6.49 3.93
N ALA A 225 18.60 5.30 4.43
CA ALA A 225 18.25 4.15 3.60
C ALA A 225 16.90 4.28 2.87
N ARG A 226 16.01 5.20 3.26
CA ARG A 226 14.69 5.37 2.65
C ARG A 226 14.48 6.83 2.23
N ASN A 227 14.18 7.03 0.95
CA ASN A 227 13.86 8.32 0.33
C ASN A 227 14.81 9.45 0.76
N PRO A 228 16.14 9.32 0.54
CA PRO A 228 17.08 10.38 0.87
C PRO A 228 16.77 11.66 0.09
N ARG A 229 17.12 12.80 0.69
CA ARG A 229 16.76 14.16 0.24
C ARG A 229 17.95 15.13 0.34
N GLY A 230 19.17 14.59 0.29
CA GLY A 230 20.39 15.35 0.47
C GLY A 230 20.69 15.71 1.94
N PRO A 231 21.81 16.40 2.18
CA PRO A 231 22.16 16.95 3.47
C PRO A 231 21.21 18.10 3.86
N ALA A 232 21.06 18.34 5.16
CA ALA A 232 20.17 19.39 5.67
C ALA A 232 20.69 20.83 5.42
N ARG A 233 21.97 20.98 5.06
CA ARG A 233 22.65 22.26 4.79
C ARG A 233 23.62 22.08 3.62
N GLY A 234 23.81 23.14 2.85
CA GLY A 234 24.64 23.18 1.65
C GLY A 234 24.48 24.51 0.94
N GLN A 235 25.41 24.82 0.03
CA GLN A 235 25.38 26.04 -0.79
C GLN A 235 24.98 25.75 -2.25
N PHE A 236 25.16 24.51 -2.69
CA PHE A 236 24.93 24.07 -4.05
C PHE A 236 23.81 23.02 -4.08
N TYR A 237 23.19 22.85 -5.24
CA TYR A 237 22.22 21.79 -5.51
C TYR A 237 22.85 20.71 -6.39
N VAL A 238 22.26 19.52 -6.41
CA VAL A 238 22.76 18.43 -7.26
C VAL A 238 22.24 18.57 -8.69
N LEU A 239 23.14 18.40 -9.66
CA LEU A 239 22.83 18.19 -11.07
C LEU A 239 23.19 16.75 -11.48
N ARG A 240 22.40 16.16 -12.38
CA ARG A 240 22.61 14.79 -12.90
C ARG A 240 22.34 14.66 -14.40
N GLY A 241 22.83 13.57 -15.01
CA GLY A 241 22.53 13.19 -16.40
C GLY A 241 23.55 13.61 -17.43
N GLY A 242 24.36 14.64 -17.14
CA GLY A 242 25.22 15.28 -18.14
C GLY A 242 24.38 16.00 -19.20
N GLY A 243 25.04 16.64 -20.16
CA GLY A 243 24.36 17.37 -21.23
C GLY A 243 25.10 17.34 -22.56
N TRP A 244 24.64 18.17 -23.50
CA TRP A 244 25.18 18.27 -24.86
C TRP A 244 26.65 18.70 -24.95
N LYS A 245 27.27 19.24 -23.89
CA LYS A 245 28.71 19.51 -23.73
C LYS A 245 29.46 18.45 -22.93
N SER A 246 28.75 17.56 -22.26
CA SER A 246 29.35 16.56 -21.38
C SER A 246 30.02 15.45 -22.20
N SER A 247 31.19 14.99 -21.73
CA SER A 247 31.82 13.78 -22.29
C SER A 247 30.97 12.55 -21.95
N ALA A 248 31.20 11.46 -22.68
CA ALA A 248 30.48 10.20 -22.45
C ALA A 248 30.60 9.71 -20.99
N ASP A 249 31.71 10.01 -20.31
CA ASP A 249 31.96 9.60 -18.94
C ASP A 249 31.03 10.27 -17.90
N LEU A 250 30.64 11.52 -18.16
CA LEU A 250 29.77 12.33 -17.32
C LEU A 250 28.27 12.07 -17.60
N CYS A 251 27.97 11.32 -18.66
CA CYS A 251 26.62 10.91 -19.04
C CYS A 251 26.15 9.62 -18.33
N CYS A 252 26.84 9.18 -17.28
CA CYS A 252 26.55 7.91 -16.60
C CYS A 252 25.48 8.05 -15.51
N SER A 253 24.86 6.91 -15.11
CA SER A 253 23.75 6.92 -14.15
C SER A 253 24.11 7.49 -12.78
N ALA A 254 25.35 7.27 -12.32
CA ALA A 254 25.81 7.69 -11.00
C ALA A 254 26.40 9.10 -10.99
N TYR A 255 26.69 9.69 -12.15
CA TYR A 255 27.33 10.99 -12.24
C TYR A 255 26.47 12.04 -11.55
N ARG A 256 27.15 12.85 -10.73
CA ARG A 256 26.59 13.96 -9.98
C ARG A 256 27.59 15.11 -10.03
N VAL A 257 27.08 16.33 -9.99
CA VAL A 257 27.94 17.51 -9.87
C VAL A 257 27.20 18.58 -9.06
N GLU A 258 27.96 19.46 -8.42
CA GLU A 258 27.40 20.63 -7.77
C GLU A 258 26.94 21.68 -8.79
N GLY A 259 25.74 22.22 -8.58
CA GLY A 259 25.15 23.29 -9.37
C GLY A 259 24.94 24.53 -8.53
N ASN A 260 25.39 25.68 -9.05
CA ASN A 260 25.23 26.97 -8.39
C ASN A 260 23.76 27.45 -8.51
N PRO A 261 23.06 27.72 -7.38
CA PRO A 261 21.69 28.24 -7.42
C PRO A 261 21.61 29.70 -7.91
N GLY A 262 22.73 30.45 -7.87
CA GLY A 262 22.82 31.84 -8.31
C GLY A 262 23.12 32.02 -9.80
N LEU A 263 22.66 33.14 -10.38
CA LEU A 263 22.90 33.55 -11.77
C LEU A 263 24.31 34.16 -12.02
N GLY A 264 25.14 34.26 -10.99
CA GLY A 264 26.47 34.89 -11.07
C GLY A 264 27.60 33.87 -10.91
N ASP A 265 28.33 33.64 -12.00
CA ASP A 265 29.60 32.89 -12.10
C ASP A 265 29.57 31.37 -11.86
N ALA A 266 29.55 30.58 -12.95
CA ALA A 266 30.46 29.44 -13.19
C ALA A 266 30.26 28.81 -14.60
N CYS A 267 31.30 28.92 -15.43
CA CYS A 267 31.36 28.73 -16.88
C CYS A 267 31.17 27.32 -17.49
N PHE A 268 30.54 26.33 -16.83
CA PHE A 268 30.49 24.96 -17.40
C PHE A 268 29.12 24.28 -17.40
N ALA A 269 28.30 24.43 -16.35
CA ALA A 269 27.02 23.71 -16.25
C ALA A 269 25.79 24.54 -16.65
N GLN A 270 25.79 25.86 -16.45
CA GLN A 270 24.56 26.67 -16.58
C GLN A 270 23.94 26.59 -17.98
N ASP A 271 24.76 26.65 -19.03
CA ASP A 271 24.33 26.61 -20.43
C ASP A 271 23.60 25.33 -20.85
N GLU A 272 23.77 24.24 -20.09
CA GLU A 272 23.13 22.96 -20.34
C GLU A 272 22.30 22.48 -19.15
N THR A 273 21.92 23.38 -18.23
CA THR A 273 21.08 23.03 -17.08
C THR A 273 19.60 23.16 -17.43
N GLY A 274 18.89 22.04 -17.40
CA GLY A 274 17.45 21.94 -17.49
C GLY A 274 16.86 21.21 -16.29
N PHE A 275 15.66 20.66 -16.47
CA PHE A 275 14.99 19.87 -15.44
C PHE A 275 13.83 19.06 -16.01
N ARG A 276 13.38 18.09 -15.22
CA ARG A 276 12.12 17.37 -15.41
C ARG A 276 11.35 17.33 -14.09
N CYS A 277 10.02 17.24 -14.13
CA CYS A 277 9.23 17.18 -12.91
C CYS A 277 8.98 15.72 -12.48
N VAL A 278 8.85 15.55 -11.17
CA VAL A 278 8.22 14.38 -10.55
C VAL A 278 7.03 14.82 -9.71
N ARG A 279 6.18 13.86 -9.36
CA ARG A 279 5.18 14.00 -8.31
C ARG A 279 4.93 12.66 -7.66
N LYS A 280 4.36 12.66 -6.46
CA LYS A 280 3.88 11.41 -5.85
C LYS A 280 3.00 10.66 -6.84
N ALA A 281 3.22 9.35 -6.98
CA ALA A 281 2.24 8.52 -7.64
C ALA A 281 0.97 8.57 -6.79
N PRO A 282 -0.17 9.03 -7.31
CA PRO A 282 -1.40 8.89 -6.56
C PRO A 282 -1.63 7.40 -6.28
N ASP A 283 -2.18 7.11 -5.10
CA ASP A 283 -2.25 5.76 -4.52
C ASP A 283 -3.04 4.76 -5.41
N ASP A 284 -3.74 5.27 -6.43
CA ASP A 284 -4.51 4.55 -7.46
C ASP A 284 -3.69 4.05 -8.67
N LEU A 285 -2.49 4.58 -8.94
CA LEU A 285 -1.73 4.26 -10.17
C LEU A 285 -0.91 2.96 -10.10
N ALA A 286 -0.95 2.22 -8.99
CA ALA A 286 -0.40 0.86 -8.93
C ALA A 286 -1.08 -0.13 -9.91
N ASN A 287 -2.24 0.23 -10.47
CA ASN A 287 -3.13 -0.67 -11.22
C ASN A 287 -3.35 -0.32 -12.71
N LEU A 288 -2.41 0.32 -13.41
CA LEU A 288 -2.64 0.62 -14.85
C LEU A 288 -2.47 -0.59 -15.79
N GLY A 289 -2.94 -1.78 -15.44
CA GLY A 289 -3.00 -2.95 -16.31
C GLY A 289 -4.44 -3.38 -16.57
N GLY A 290 -5.28 -2.50 -17.09
CA GLY A 290 -6.67 -2.81 -17.38
C GLY A 290 -7.40 -1.64 -18.04
N SER A 291 -8.15 -1.95 -19.10
CA SER A 291 -9.20 -1.13 -19.72
C SER A 291 -9.89 -0.17 -18.74
N ARG A 292 -10.14 1.10 -19.13
CA ARG A 292 -11.00 2.11 -18.42
C ARG A 292 -11.73 1.50 -17.21
N GLU A 293 -11.03 1.39 -16.08
CA GLU A 293 -11.65 0.94 -14.85
C GLU A 293 -12.36 2.16 -14.27
N ALA A 294 -13.61 1.93 -13.87
CA ALA A 294 -14.38 2.89 -13.08
C ALA A 294 -13.51 3.40 -11.90
N PRO A 295 -13.76 4.63 -11.40
CA PRO A 295 -13.10 5.11 -10.18
C PRO A 295 -13.09 4.00 -9.11
N PRO A 296 -12.00 3.83 -8.34
CA PRO A 296 -11.84 2.71 -7.43
C PRO A 296 -13.11 2.55 -6.62
N ALA A 297 -13.69 1.36 -6.67
CA ALA A 297 -14.99 1.10 -6.08
C ALA A 297 -14.98 1.58 -4.62
N PRO A 298 -15.94 2.41 -4.19
CA PRO A 298 -15.93 3.04 -2.87
C PRO A 298 -15.92 2.00 -1.75
N THR A 299 -15.53 2.40 -0.54
CA THR A 299 -15.70 1.56 0.66
C THR A 299 -17.19 1.40 0.96
N GLY A 300 -17.61 0.15 1.14
CA GLY A 300 -18.97 -0.22 1.53
C GLY A 300 -19.24 -0.07 3.01
N LEU A 301 -20.48 0.27 3.36
CA LEU A 301 -20.98 0.28 4.73
C LEU A 301 -22.24 -0.57 4.84
N VAL A 302 -22.20 -1.59 5.69
CA VAL A 302 -23.41 -2.30 6.14
C VAL A 302 -23.85 -1.68 7.46
N TYR A 303 -25.05 -1.12 7.47
CA TYR A 303 -25.73 -0.64 8.66
C TYR A 303 -27.24 -0.71 8.44
N ASP A 304 -27.97 -1.21 9.43
CA ASP A 304 -29.43 -1.19 9.45
C ASP A 304 -29.93 -0.87 10.87
N LYS A 305 -31.04 -0.13 10.97
CA LYS A 305 -31.66 0.19 12.26
C LYS A 305 -32.18 -1.07 12.96
N LEU A 306 -32.42 -2.16 12.24
CA LEU A 306 -32.78 -3.46 12.80
C LEU A 306 -31.76 -3.95 13.85
N TYR A 307 -30.47 -3.66 13.67
CA TYR A 307 -29.42 -4.05 14.61
C TYR A 307 -29.58 -3.41 16.00
N LEU A 308 -30.33 -2.31 16.09
CA LEU A 308 -30.66 -1.64 17.35
C LEU A 308 -31.73 -2.39 18.16
N GLN A 309 -32.44 -3.36 17.55
CA GLN A 309 -33.53 -4.10 18.20
C GLN A 309 -33.05 -5.26 19.05
N HIS A 310 -31.76 -5.63 19.01
CA HIS A 310 -31.18 -6.56 19.96
C HIS A 310 -31.02 -5.87 21.32
N ASP A 311 -32.10 -5.69 22.05
CA ASP A 311 -32.05 -5.05 23.37
C ASP A 311 -31.39 -5.99 24.39
N THR A 312 -30.30 -5.53 24.99
CA THR A 312 -29.52 -6.25 26.01
C THR A 312 -29.89 -5.81 27.43
N GLY A 313 -30.85 -4.90 27.57
CA GLY A 313 -31.28 -4.36 28.85
C GLY A 313 -30.33 -3.29 29.43
N PRO A 314 -30.72 -2.65 30.53
CA PRO A 314 -29.96 -1.59 31.16
C PRO A 314 -28.63 -2.09 31.75
N GLY A 315 -27.60 -1.25 31.69
CA GLY A 315 -26.31 -1.50 32.35
C GLY A 315 -25.36 -2.42 31.58
N PHE A 316 -25.78 -3.06 30.48
CA PHE A 316 -24.87 -3.86 29.66
C PHE A 316 -24.00 -2.98 28.74
N PRO A 317 -22.69 -3.30 28.62
CA PRO A 317 -21.77 -2.53 27.78
C PRO A 317 -22.06 -2.73 26.28
N GLU A 318 -22.46 -3.94 25.87
CA GLU A 318 -22.87 -4.27 24.50
C GLU A 318 -24.28 -3.71 24.20
N ARG A 319 -24.39 -2.39 24.02
CA ARG A 319 -25.67 -1.68 23.89
C ARG A 319 -25.92 -1.09 22.49
N PRO A 320 -27.18 -0.89 22.05
CA PRO A 320 -27.50 -0.32 20.74
C PRO A 320 -26.84 1.04 20.44
N GLN A 321 -26.58 1.84 21.49
CA GLN A 321 -25.97 3.17 21.37
C GLN A 321 -24.56 3.13 20.77
N ARG A 322 -23.88 1.97 20.78
CA ARG A 322 -22.61 1.76 20.08
C ARG A 322 -22.75 2.07 18.58
N LEU A 323 -23.79 1.55 17.95
CA LEU A 323 -24.04 1.77 16.52
C LEU A 323 -24.53 3.20 16.23
N THR A 324 -25.37 3.77 17.10
CA THR A 324 -25.84 5.15 16.90
C THR A 324 -24.73 6.16 17.08
N ALA A 325 -23.77 5.93 17.99
CA ALA A 325 -22.58 6.75 18.15
C ALA A 325 -21.72 6.75 16.88
N ILE A 326 -21.45 5.57 16.31
CA ILE A 326 -20.74 5.42 15.03
C ILE A 326 -21.45 6.22 13.93
N VAL A 327 -22.73 5.96 13.68
CA VAL A 327 -23.47 6.62 12.59
C VAL A 327 -23.56 8.13 12.79
N THR A 328 -23.74 8.59 14.03
CA THR A 328 -23.75 10.03 14.35
C THR A 328 -22.41 10.66 14.00
N ARG A 329 -21.31 10.03 14.40
CA ARG A 329 -19.96 10.51 14.08
C ARG A 329 -19.70 10.56 12.58
N LEU A 330 -20.05 9.50 11.85
CA LEU A 330 -19.87 9.44 10.39
C LEU A 330 -20.68 10.53 9.67
N ARG A 331 -21.87 10.88 10.16
CA ARG A 331 -22.66 12.01 9.63
C ARG A 331 -22.00 13.35 9.93
N GLN A 332 -21.62 13.59 11.18
CA GLN A 332 -20.96 14.84 11.61
C GLN A 332 -19.67 15.13 10.83
N ARG A 333 -18.96 14.09 10.42
CA ARG A 333 -17.68 14.18 9.68
C ARG A 333 -17.83 14.13 8.16
N GLY A 334 -19.06 14.10 7.65
CA GLY A 334 -19.34 14.03 6.22
C GLY A 334 -18.93 12.71 5.54
N LEU A 335 -18.64 11.66 6.31
CA LEU A 335 -18.18 10.37 5.78
C LEU A 335 -19.34 9.53 5.21
N MET A 336 -20.56 9.67 5.73
CA MET A 336 -21.71 8.92 5.23
C MET A 336 -21.95 9.10 3.72
N GLY A 337 -21.66 10.29 3.16
CA GLY A 337 -21.81 10.56 1.72
C GLY A 337 -20.68 9.99 0.85
N ARG A 338 -19.59 9.51 1.48
CA ARG A 338 -18.44 8.91 0.79
C ARG A 338 -18.42 7.38 0.86
N LEU A 339 -19.34 6.79 1.62
CA LEU A 339 -19.48 5.34 1.78
C LEU A 339 -20.67 4.84 0.97
N THR A 340 -20.51 3.66 0.35
CA THR A 340 -21.61 3.02 -0.37
C THR A 340 -22.41 2.12 0.56
N ALA A 341 -23.69 2.46 0.75
CA ALA A 341 -24.57 1.63 1.55
C ALA A 341 -24.77 0.25 0.90
N ILE A 342 -24.49 -0.81 1.66
CA ILE A 342 -24.75 -2.20 1.27
C ILE A 342 -26.01 -2.65 2.00
N ARG A 343 -27.06 -2.92 1.23
CA ARG A 343 -28.32 -3.47 1.78
C ARG A 343 -28.20 -4.98 1.93
N PRO A 344 -28.49 -5.55 3.10
CA PRO A 344 -28.47 -7.00 3.29
C PRO A 344 -29.47 -7.71 2.36
N SER A 345 -29.01 -8.67 1.56
CA SER A 345 -29.82 -9.43 0.59
C SER A 345 -29.49 -10.93 0.54
N ALA A 346 -28.43 -11.39 1.20
CA ALA A 346 -28.00 -12.78 1.19
C ALA A 346 -28.91 -13.69 2.05
N HIS A 347 -29.01 -14.99 1.73
CA HIS A 347 -29.78 -15.93 2.54
C HIS A 347 -28.92 -16.57 3.65
N ALA A 348 -28.89 -15.96 4.83
CA ALA A 348 -27.95 -16.35 5.91
C ALA A 348 -28.23 -17.70 6.59
N ALA A 349 -29.49 -18.16 6.65
CA ALA A 349 -29.89 -19.29 7.50
C ALA A 349 -29.08 -20.58 7.24
N GLN A 350 -28.88 -20.94 5.97
CA GLN A 350 -28.11 -22.12 5.59
C GLN A 350 -26.61 -22.00 5.93
N TRP A 351 -26.09 -20.78 5.92
CA TRP A 351 -24.67 -20.49 6.17
C TRP A 351 -24.34 -20.53 7.66
N ILE A 352 -25.27 -20.15 8.53
CA ILE A 352 -25.11 -20.28 9.99
C ILE A 352 -24.81 -21.74 10.38
N ALA A 353 -25.48 -22.71 9.74
CA ALA A 353 -25.29 -24.13 9.98
C ALA A 353 -23.94 -24.69 9.48
N THR A 354 -23.12 -23.90 8.77
CA THR A 354 -21.77 -24.32 8.35
C THR A 354 -20.74 -24.21 9.47
N ILE A 355 -21.04 -23.41 10.50
CA ILE A 355 -20.19 -23.20 11.68
C ILE A 355 -20.89 -23.71 12.94
N HIS A 356 -22.18 -23.45 13.07
CA HIS A 356 -22.94 -23.78 14.25
C HIS A 356 -23.75 -25.06 14.09
N ASP A 357 -23.88 -25.80 15.18
CA ASP A 357 -24.73 -26.99 15.22
C ASP A 357 -26.19 -26.60 14.98
N PRO A 358 -26.93 -27.27 14.08
CA PRO A 358 -28.34 -27.00 13.85
C PRO A 358 -29.19 -27.03 15.14
N ALA A 359 -28.86 -27.90 16.10
CA ALA A 359 -29.55 -27.94 17.40
C ALA A 359 -29.30 -26.69 18.24
N TYR A 360 -28.10 -26.10 18.14
CA TYR A 360 -27.79 -24.81 18.76
C TYR A 360 -28.60 -23.69 18.14
N VAL A 361 -28.68 -23.61 16.80
CA VAL A 361 -29.44 -22.58 16.10
C VAL A 361 -30.92 -22.61 16.51
N GLN A 362 -31.52 -23.82 16.57
CA GLN A 362 -32.89 -24.00 17.04
C GLN A 362 -33.07 -23.60 18.51
N ARG A 363 -32.09 -23.92 19.37
CA ARG A 363 -32.12 -23.52 20.79
C ARG A 363 -32.11 -22.00 20.92
N VAL A 364 -31.21 -21.30 20.21
CA VAL A 364 -31.16 -19.83 20.21
C VAL A 364 -32.50 -19.24 19.78
N GLN A 365 -33.06 -19.73 18.66
CA GLN A 365 -34.36 -19.26 18.16
C GLN A 365 -35.46 -19.42 19.20
N ARG A 366 -35.58 -20.62 19.78
CA ARG A 366 -36.61 -20.94 20.78
C ARG A 366 -36.46 -20.10 22.04
N SER A 367 -35.24 -19.98 22.57
CA SER A 367 -34.97 -19.19 23.77
C SER A 367 -35.34 -17.72 23.58
N CYS A 368 -35.01 -17.12 22.44
CA CYS A 368 -35.45 -15.75 22.14
C CYS A 368 -36.97 -15.67 22.03
N GLN A 369 -37.63 -16.57 21.28
CA GLN A 369 -39.09 -16.58 21.13
C GLN A 369 -39.83 -16.72 22.47
N GLN A 370 -39.25 -17.47 23.42
CA GLN A 370 -39.79 -17.68 24.77
C GLN A 370 -39.45 -16.52 25.73
N GLY A 371 -38.73 -15.50 25.28
CA GLY A 371 -38.39 -14.33 26.10
C GLY A 371 -37.32 -14.62 27.15
N ALA A 372 -36.41 -15.56 26.91
CA ALA A 372 -35.25 -15.76 27.78
C ALA A 372 -34.47 -14.44 27.94
N ALA A 373 -34.00 -14.15 29.14
CA ALA A 373 -33.20 -12.94 29.38
C ALA A 373 -31.72 -13.10 28.94
N ARG A 374 -31.22 -14.34 28.88
CA ARG A 374 -29.83 -14.67 28.55
C ARG A 374 -29.72 -16.00 27.78
N LEU A 375 -28.64 -16.20 27.03
CA LEU A 375 -28.33 -17.45 26.33
C LEU A 375 -27.04 -18.08 26.82
N ASP A 376 -27.10 -19.35 27.26
CA ASP A 376 -25.99 -20.25 27.62
C ASP A 376 -25.02 -19.77 28.73
N THR A 377 -24.61 -18.50 28.73
CA THR A 377 -23.75 -17.86 29.71
C THR A 377 -24.33 -16.54 30.21
N PRO A 378 -23.96 -16.09 31.42
CA PRO A 378 -24.50 -14.85 31.99
C PRO A 378 -24.17 -13.59 31.18
N ASP A 379 -23.10 -13.60 30.39
CA ASP A 379 -22.64 -12.46 29.59
C ASP A 379 -23.30 -12.37 28.20
N VAL A 380 -24.33 -13.18 27.90
CA VAL A 380 -25.07 -13.06 26.63
C VAL A 380 -26.53 -12.70 26.92
N PRO A 381 -26.84 -11.43 27.24
CA PRO A 381 -28.22 -10.97 27.34
C PRO A 381 -28.92 -11.06 25.99
N VAL A 382 -30.19 -11.47 25.99
CA VAL A 382 -31.03 -11.47 24.79
C VAL A 382 -32.44 -10.99 25.10
N CYS A 383 -33.09 -10.53 24.05
CA CYS A 383 -34.52 -10.23 23.99
C CYS A 383 -35.22 -11.02 22.85
N PRO A 384 -36.56 -10.96 22.74
CA PRO A 384 -37.31 -11.67 21.71
C PRO A 384 -36.89 -11.42 20.26
N ARG A 385 -36.27 -10.27 19.97
CA ARG A 385 -35.80 -9.90 18.62
C ARG A 385 -34.39 -10.43 18.30
N SER A 386 -33.64 -10.91 19.30
CA SER A 386 -32.19 -11.15 19.17
C SER A 386 -31.84 -12.20 18.14
N TYR A 387 -32.61 -13.29 18.03
CA TYR A 387 -32.39 -14.29 16.98
C TYR A 387 -32.51 -13.67 15.58
N ALA A 388 -33.60 -12.95 15.30
CA ALA A 388 -33.82 -12.32 14.01
C ALA A 388 -32.73 -11.27 13.69
N VAL A 389 -32.31 -10.50 14.70
CA VAL A 389 -31.24 -9.51 14.56
C VAL A 389 -29.88 -10.18 14.32
N ALA A 390 -29.56 -11.28 15.00
CA ALA A 390 -28.33 -12.04 14.80
C ALA A 390 -28.27 -12.68 13.39
N VAL A 391 -29.39 -13.22 12.90
CA VAL A 391 -29.48 -13.70 11.51
C VAL A 391 -29.26 -12.54 10.53
N ALA A 392 -29.83 -11.36 10.80
CA ALA A 392 -29.64 -10.18 9.96
C ALA A 392 -28.19 -9.66 9.98
N ALA A 393 -27.50 -9.74 11.12
CA ALA A 393 -26.08 -9.39 11.24
C ALA A 393 -25.22 -10.28 10.31
N VAL A 394 -25.41 -11.60 10.37
CA VAL A 394 -24.76 -12.55 9.45
C VAL A 394 -25.11 -12.19 8.00
N GLN A 395 -26.38 -11.99 7.69
CA GLN A 395 -26.85 -11.61 6.35
C GLN A 395 -26.16 -10.34 5.82
N GLY A 396 -26.01 -9.32 6.66
CA GLY A 396 -25.30 -8.10 6.33
C GLY A 396 -23.85 -8.36 5.95
N VAL A 397 -23.13 -9.16 6.74
CA VAL A 397 -21.73 -9.55 6.46
C VAL A 397 -21.62 -10.35 5.16
N LEU A 398 -22.51 -11.30 4.91
CA LEU A 398 -22.51 -12.07 3.66
C LEU A 398 -22.75 -11.17 2.44
N SER A 399 -23.66 -10.20 2.54
CA SER A 399 -23.87 -9.22 1.47
C SER A 399 -22.69 -8.27 1.26
N ALA A 400 -21.89 -7.99 2.30
CA ALA A 400 -20.63 -7.29 2.14
C ALA A 400 -19.60 -8.14 1.38
N VAL A 401 -19.51 -9.43 1.67
CA VAL A 401 -18.67 -10.37 0.90
C VAL A 401 -19.11 -10.38 -0.57
N ASP A 402 -20.40 -10.52 -0.85
CA ASP A 402 -20.93 -10.48 -2.22
C ASP A 402 -20.54 -9.18 -2.94
N ALA A 403 -20.72 -8.04 -2.28
CA ALA A 403 -20.45 -6.74 -2.87
C ALA A 403 -18.96 -6.53 -3.17
N VAL A 404 -18.06 -7.01 -2.28
CA VAL A 404 -16.61 -6.96 -2.48
C VAL A 404 -16.17 -7.91 -3.59
N VAL A 405 -16.65 -9.15 -3.62
CA VAL A 405 -16.30 -10.12 -4.67
C VAL A 405 -16.82 -9.67 -6.04
N ALA A 406 -18.02 -9.09 -6.10
CA ALA A 406 -18.60 -8.54 -7.32
C ALA A 406 -17.96 -7.21 -7.76
N GLY A 407 -17.00 -6.65 -7.01
CA GLY A 407 -16.36 -5.38 -7.31
C GLY A 407 -17.28 -4.15 -7.20
N LYS A 408 -18.45 -4.27 -6.56
CA LYS A 408 -19.38 -3.14 -6.32
C LYS A 408 -18.79 -2.15 -5.32
N VAL A 409 -17.96 -2.65 -4.41
CA VAL A 409 -17.16 -1.89 -3.45
C VAL A 409 -15.77 -2.52 -3.40
N ARG A 410 -14.73 -1.74 -3.10
CA ARG A 410 -13.35 -2.28 -2.99
C ARG A 410 -13.16 -3.13 -1.73
N ASN A 411 -13.70 -2.63 -0.63
CA ASN A 411 -13.72 -3.25 0.69
C ASN A 411 -14.99 -2.79 1.41
N ALA A 412 -15.30 -3.37 2.57
CA ALA A 412 -16.48 -2.96 3.34
C ALA A 412 -16.25 -3.02 4.85
N PHE A 413 -16.96 -2.16 5.58
CA PHE A 413 -17.13 -2.23 7.02
C PHE A 413 -18.58 -2.59 7.38
N CYS A 414 -18.74 -3.57 8.25
CA CYS A 414 -20.03 -4.03 8.72
C CYS A 414 -20.26 -3.56 10.16
N ALA A 415 -21.02 -2.47 10.31
CA ALA A 415 -21.49 -1.97 11.59
C ALA A 415 -22.70 -2.79 12.07
N VAL A 416 -22.47 -4.10 12.28
CA VAL A 416 -23.47 -5.08 12.69
C VAL A 416 -23.47 -5.29 14.20
N ARG A 417 -24.56 -5.84 14.72
CA ARG A 417 -24.74 -6.22 16.12
C ARG A 417 -25.83 -7.28 16.20
N PRO A 418 -25.69 -8.35 17.02
CA PRO A 418 -24.61 -8.67 17.97
C PRO A 418 -23.25 -9.06 17.33
N PRO A 419 -22.14 -9.02 18.12
CA PRO A 419 -20.81 -9.51 17.72
C PRO A 419 -20.78 -11.05 17.56
N GLY A 420 -19.64 -11.62 17.16
CA GLY A 420 -19.53 -13.02 16.79
C GLY A 420 -18.29 -13.81 17.23
N HIS A 421 -17.11 -13.19 17.41
CA HIS A 421 -15.85 -13.94 17.47
C HIS A 421 -15.70 -14.93 18.64
N HIS A 422 -16.51 -14.81 19.71
CA HIS A 422 -16.56 -15.74 20.84
C HIS A 422 -17.53 -16.91 20.67
N ALA A 423 -18.50 -16.82 19.75
CA ALA A 423 -19.54 -17.84 19.61
C ALA A 423 -18.94 -19.18 19.14
N LEU A 424 -19.12 -20.21 19.96
CA LEU A 424 -18.64 -21.57 19.69
C LEU A 424 -19.69 -22.35 18.86
N ARG A 425 -19.28 -23.50 18.34
CA ARG A 425 -20.14 -24.40 17.53
C ARG A 425 -21.53 -24.64 18.15
N SER A 426 -21.61 -24.79 19.47
CA SER A 426 -22.86 -25.10 20.17
C SER A 426 -23.12 -24.26 21.42
N ARG A 427 -22.47 -23.09 21.56
CA ARG A 427 -22.55 -22.27 22.77
C ARG A 427 -22.39 -20.76 22.46
N ALA A 428 -23.34 -19.96 22.93
CA ALA A 428 -23.23 -18.51 22.99
C ALA A 428 -22.33 -18.09 24.17
N MET A 429 -21.45 -17.11 23.98
CA MET A 429 -20.64 -16.50 25.05
C MET A 429 -20.06 -15.16 24.60
N GLY A 430 -19.63 -14.30 25.54
CA GLY A 430 -18.92 -13.06 25.24
C GLY A 430 -19.74 -12.10 24.38
N PHE A 431 -21.02 -11.94 24.73
CA PHE A 431 -22.04 -11.22 23.94
C PHE A 431 -22.33 -11.80 22.53
N CYS A 432 -21.64 -12.86 22.11
CA CYS A 432 -21.73 -13.39 20.75
C CYS A 432 -22.79 -14.50 20.66
N ILE A 433 -23.68 -14.38 19.67
CA ILE A 433 -24.72 -15.39 19.38
C ILE A 433 -24.28 -16.28 18.20
N PHE A 434 -23.91 -15.68 17.07
CA PHE A 434 -23.39 -16.40 15.90
C PHE A 434 -22.05 -15.82 15.49
N ASN A 435 -21.12 -16.67 15.05
CA ASN A 435 -19.79 -16.25 14.65
C ASN A 435 -19.81 -15.68 13.22
N ASN A 436 -20.06 -14.38 13.14
CA ASN A 436 -20.23 -13.64 11.89
C ASN A 436 -19.08 -13.87 10.90
N VAL A 437 -17.82 -13.72 11.35
CA VAL A 437 -16.62 -13.85 10.51
C VAL A 437 -16.36 -15.31 10.09
N ALA A 438 -16.59 -16.28 10.97
CA ALA A 438 -16.42 -17.70 10.60
C ALA A 438 -17.45 -18.14 9.56
N ILE A 439 -18.70 -17.69 9.70
CA ILE A 439 -19.75 -17.97 8.71
C ILE A 439 -19.40 -17.30 7.37
N ALA A 440 -18.91 -16.05 7.40
CA ALA A 440 -18.46 -15.34 6.22
C ALA A 440 -17.27 -16.02 5.52
N ALA A 441 -16.33 -16.60 6.26
CA ALA A 441 -15.22 -17.35 5.69
C ALA A 441 -15.71 -18.57 4.91
N ARG A 442 -16.64 -19.35 5.48
CA ARG A 442 -17.27 -20.50 4.79
C ARG A 442 -18.08 -20.07 3.57
N TYR A 443 -18.75 -18.93 3.66
CA TYR A 443 -19.47 -18.35 2.54
C TYR A 443 -18.53 -17.98 1.39
N ALA A 444 -17.47 -17.23 1.66
CA ALA A 444 -16.46 -16.86 0.67
C ALA A 444 -15.83 -18.08 -0.02
N GLN A 445 -15.50 -19.12 0.75
CA GLN A 445 -14.94 -20.36 0.21
C GLN A 445 -15.92 -21.12 -0.70
N ARG A 446 -17.17 -21.30 -0.26
CA ARG A 446 -18.12 -22.21 -0.93
C ARG A 446 -18.92 -21.52 -2.02
N GLU A 447 -19.43 -20.32 -1.77
CA GLU A 447 -20.20 -19.55 -2.74
C GLU A 447 -19.28 -18.93 -3.80
N HIS A 448 -18.23 -18.24 -3.34
CA HIS A 448 -17.35 -17.44 -4.21
C HIS A 448 -16.08 -18.17 -4.66
N LYS A 449 -15.89 -19.43 -4.27
CA LYS A 449 -14.74 -20.28 -4.64
C LYS A 449 -13.39 -19.66 -4.28
N LEU A 450 -13.31 -18.99 -3.13
CA LEU A 450 -12.08 -18.38 -2.60
C LEU A 450 -11.47 -19.31 -1.53
N PRO A 451 -10.60 -20.26 -1.90
CA PRO A 451 -10.27 -21.39 -1.04
C PRO A 451 -9.53 -21.01 0.23
N LYS A 452 -8.71 -19.95 0.24
CA LYS A 452 -7.97 -19.52 1.42
C LYS A 452 -8.50 -18.22 2.00
N VAL A 453 -8.86 -18.21 3.29
CA VAL A 453 -9.34 -17.01 3.98
C VAL A 453 -8.41 -16.68 5.14
N LEU A 454 -7.97 -15.43 5.22
CA LEU A 454 -7.27 -14.89 6.39
C LEU A 454 -8.29 -14.17 7.27
N ILE A 455 -8.35 -14.53 8.55
CA ILE A 455 -9.11 -13.80 9.57
C ILE A 455 -8.11 -13.12 10.50
N VAL A 456 -8.18 -11.79 10.56
CA VAL A 456 -7.40 -10.94 11.46
C VAL A 456 -8.30 -10.45 12.57
N ASP A 457 -7.98 -10.82 13.81
CA ASP A 457 -8.74 -10.45 14.99
C ASP A 457 -7.88 -9.55 15.88
N TRP A 458 -8.35 -8.31 16.08
CA TRP A 458 -7.70 -7.33 16.96
C TRP A 458 -8.63 -6.87 18.08
N ASP A 459 -9.80 -7.48 18.22
CA ASP A 459 -10.57 -7.34 19.45
C ASP A 459 -9.69 -7.70 20.63
N VAL A 460 -9.78 -6.94 21.71
CA VAL A 460 -8.87 -7.09 22.85
C VAL A 460 -9.03 -8.43 23.56
N HIS A 461 -10.17 -9.10 23.37
CA HIS A 461 -10.46 -10.44 23.87
C HIS A 461 -10.07 -11.50 22.84
N HIS A 462 -9.63 -12.66 23.30
CA HIS A 462 -9.29 -13.74 22.37
C HIS A 462 -10.55 -14.24 21.64
N GLY A 463 -10.55 -14.21 20.31
CA GLY A 463 -11.60 -14.76 19.44
C GLY A 463 -11.65 -16.30 19.42
N ASN A 464 -11.87 -16.88 20.61
CA ASN A 464 -11.85 -18.31 20.87
C ASN A 464 -12.89 -19.09 20.03
N GLY A 465 -14.02 -18.48 19.69
CA GLY A 465 -15.03 -19.08 18.83
C GLY A 465 -14.51 -19.27 17.41
N THR A 466 -13.88 -18.23 16.87
CA THR A 466 -13.27 -18.24 15.53
C THR A 466 -12.10 -19.23 15.47
N GLN A 467 -11.20 -19.17 16.46
CA GLN A 467 -10.09 -20.13 16.55
C GLN A 467 -10.63 -21.58 16.60
N ALA A 468 -11.60 -21.87 17.46
CA ALA A 468 -12.15 -23.22 17.59
C ALA A 468 -12.81 -23.72 16.30
N ALA A 469 -13.44 -22.84 15.52
CA ALA A 469 -14.12 -23.20 14.27
C ALA A 469 -13.16 -23.69 13.16
N PHE A 470 -11.89 -23.30 13.21
CA PHE A 470 -10.89 -23.59 12.17
C PHE A 470 -9.61 -24.23 12.71
N TYR A 471 -9.58 -24.68 13.96
CA TYR A 471 -8.35 -25.12 14.63
C TYR A 471 -7.64 -26.30 13.92
N ASP A 472 -8.37 -27.12 13.17
CA ASP A 472 -7.83 -28.20 12.34
C ASP A 472 -7.90 -27.97 10.83
N ASP A 473 -8.27 -26.76 10.41
CA ASP A 473 -8.52 -26.41 9.01
C ASP A 473 -7.34 -25.62 8.40
N PRO A 474 -6.62 -26.18 7.40
CA PRO A 474 -5.54 -25.47 6.72
C PRO A 474 -6.01 -24.37 5.77
N SER A 475 -7.30 -24.32 5.44
CA SER A 475 -7.86 -23.37 4.46
C SER A 475 -8.20 -22.01 5.06
N VAL A 476 -8.16 -21.88 6.40
CA VAL A 476 -8.40 -20.62 7.09
C VAL A 476 -7.23 -20.33 8.02
N PHE A 477 -6.61 -19.17 7.87
CA PHE A 477 -5.58 -18.69 8.78
C PHE A 477 -6.20 -17.73 9.79
N TYR A 478 -6.11 -18.04 11.08
CA TYR A 478 -6.52 -17.15 12.17
C TYR A 478 -5.28 -16.47 12.77
N PHE A 479 -5.29 -15.14 12.74
CA PHE A 479 -4.37 -14.32 13.52
C PHE A 479 -5.18 -13.58 14.58
N GLY A 480 -4.80 -13.69 15.85
CA GLY A 480 -5.40 -12.97 16.96
C GLY A 480 -4.36 -12.24 17.78
N ILE A 481 -4.59 -10.96 18.08
CA ILE A 481 -3.86 -10.22 19.11
C ILE A 481 -4.82 -9.81 20.22
N HIS A 482 -4.52 -10.18 21.46
CA HIS A 482 -5.46 -10.01 22.57
C HIS A 482 -4.72 -9.87 23.89
N ARG A 483 -5.35 -9.20 24.86
CA ARG A 483 -4.81 -9.10 26.21
C ARG A 483 -4.79 -10.48 26.86
N ALA A 484 -3.69 -10.83 27.53
CA ALA A 484 -3.59 -12.06 28.30
C ALA A 484 -2.74 -11.90 29.58
N PRO A 485 -3.07 -12.60 30.68
CA PRO A 485 -4.29 -13.38 30.88
C PRO A 485 -5.53 -12.46 30.91
N PHE A 486 -6.58 -12.84 30.19
CA PHE A 486 -7.85 -12.11 30.19
C PHE A 486 -9.00 -13.01 29.76
N TYR A 487 -10.07 -12.46 29.18
CA TYR A 487 -11.22 -13.22 28.72
C TYR A 487 -10.90 -13.98 27.42
N PRO A 488 -11.30 -15.26 27.28
CA PRO A 488 -11.95 -16.12 28.27
C PRO A 488 -10.97 -17.03 29.05
N GLY A 489 -9.66 -16.72 29.02
CA GLY A 489 -8.61 -17.56 29.61
C GLY A 489 -7.94 -18.52 28.61
N THR A 490 -8.10 -18.27 27.31
CA THR A 490 -7.51 -19.06 26.20
C THR A 490 -6.69 -18.15 25.27
N GLY A 491 -6.11 -18.70 24.20
CA GLY A 491 -5.37 -17.92 23.22
C GLY A 491 -3.88 -17.82 23.56
N ALA A 492 -3.32 -18.87 24.15
CA ALA A 492 -1.88 -18.93 24.40
C ALA A 492 -1.11 -18.93 23.07
N ALA A 493 0.10 -18.36 23.07
CA ALA A 493 0.97 -18.35 21.89
C ALA A 493 1.37 -19.76 21.39
N THR A 494 1.24 -20.78 22.25
CA THR A 494 1.49 -22.20 21.93
C THR A 494 0.31 -22.88 21.23
N GLU A 495 -0.88 -22.28 21.23
CA GLU A 495 -2.04 -22.75 20.49
C GLU A 495 -1.86 -22.39 19.01
N ARG A 496 -1.43 -23.36 18.19
CA ARG A 496 -1.00 -23.14 16.79
C ARG A 496 -1.83 -23.93 15.78
N GLY A 497 -2.99 -24.43 16.17
CA GLY A 497 -3.80 -25.36 15.39
C GLY A 497 -3.41 -26.82 15.66
N LYS A 498 -4.13 -27.76 15.04
CA LYS A 498 -3.90 -29.21 15.16
C LYS A 498 -4.10 -29.92 13.83
N GLY A 499 -3.54 -31.13 13.69
CA GLY A 499 -3.73 -31.94 12.50
C GLY A 499 -3.35 -31.18 11.23
N LYS A 500 -4.26 -31.09 10.26
CA LYS A 500 -4.02 -30.37 9.00
C LYS A 500 -3.91 -28.85 9.19
N GLY A 501 -4.55 -28.28 10.20
CA GLY A 501 -4.49 -26.84 10.53
C GLY A 501 -3.28 -26.44 11.37
N LEU A 502 -2.31 -27.34 11.62
CA LEU A 502 -1.11 -26.96 12.36
C LEU A 502 -0.34 -25.86 11.59
N GLY A 503 -0.12 -24.72 12.25
CA GLY A 503 0.52 -23.55 11.67
C GLY A 503 -0.43 -22.50 11.10
N THR A 504 -1.76 -22.74 11.08
CA THR A 504 -2.77 -21.78 10.60
C THR A 504 -3.48 -21.02 11.72
N THR A 505 -2.99 -21.12 12.95
CA THR A 505 -3.41 -20.28 14.09
C THR A 505 -2.18 -19.57 14.66
N LEU A 506 -2.27 -18.25 14.79
CA LEU A 506 -1.21 -17.40 15.34
C LEU A 506 -1.79 -16.44 16.39
N ASN A 507 -1.65 -16.83 17.65
CA ASN A 507 -2.00 -15.98 18.79
C ASN A 507 -0.84 -15.09 19.22
N VAL A 508 -1.14 -13.83 19.49
CA VAL A 508 -0.23 -12.84 20.04
C VAL A 508 -0.81 -12.29 21.35
N PRO A 509 -0.62 -13.01 22.48
CA PRO A 509 -1.01 -12.48 23.78
C PRO A 509 -0.16 -11.26 24.13
N VAL A 510 -0.81 -10.18 24.58
CA VAL A 510 -0.17 -8.94 25.03
C VAL A 510 -0.53 -8.58 26.47
N ALA A 511 0.36 -7.86 27.14
CA ALA A 511 0.11 -7.41 28.52
C ALA A 511 -0.92 -6.27 28.56
N ALA A 512 -1.59 -6.10 29.71
CA ALA A 512 -2.39 -4.90 29.98
C ALA A 512 -1.56 -3.63 29.78
N GLY A 513 -2.20 -2.56 29.30
CA GLY A 513 -1.54 -1.29 28.97
C GLY A 513 -0.74 -1.29 27.65
N SER A 514 -0.66 -2.40 26.92
CA SER A 514 -0.01 -2.43 25.60
C SER A 514 -0.68 -1.44 24.64
N GLY A 515 0.11 -0.55 24.04
CA GLY A 515 -0.37 0.50 23.12
C GLY A 515 0.02 0.26 21.66
N ASP A 516 -0.16 1.30 20.84
CA ASP A 516 0.00 1.26 19.38
C ASP A 516 1.28 0.58 18.89
N ALA A 517 2.44 0.88 19.49
CA ALA A 517 3.72 0.32 19.06
C ALA A 517 3.78 -1.21 19.17
N VAL A 518 3.19 -1.79 20.22
CA VAL A 518 3.17 -3.25 20.44
C VAL A 518 2.28 -3.92 19.41
N PHE A 519 1.09 -3.39 19.17
CA PHE A 519 0.14 -3.95 18.21
C PHE A 519 0.65 -3.83 16.78
N VAL A 520 1.15 -2.65 16.40
CA VAL A 520 1.72 -2.44 15.06
C VAL A 520 2.91 -3.37 14.84
N ARG A 521 3.82 -3.50 15.80
CA ARG A 521 4.96 -4.42 15.68
C ARG A 521 4.48 -5.87 15.47
N ALA A 522 3.48 -6.32 16.22
CA ALA A 522 2.91 -7.65 16.01
C ALA A 522 2.33 -7.82 14.59
N PHE A 523 1.72 -6.77 14.03
CA PHE A 523 1.19 -6.81 12.67
C PHE A 523 2.31 -6.84 11.62
N GLU A 524 3.32 -6.00 11.76
CA GLU A 524 4.45 -5.90 10.81
C GLU A 524 5.37 -7.13 10.87
N GLU A 525 5.71 -7.60 12.07
CA GLU A 525 6.70 -8.67 12.27
C GLU A 525 6.10 -10.07 12.30
N LYS A 526 4.80 -10.23 12.59
CA LYS A 526 4.15 -11.55 12.70
C LYS A 526 3.05 -11.75 11.68
N LEU A 527 2.02 -10.89 11.66
CA LEU A 527 0.88 -11.05 10.76
C LEU A 527 1.31 -10.95 9.28
N LEU A 528 2.01 -9.88 8.91
CA LEU A 528 2.40 -9.61 7.53
C LEU A 528 3.18 -10.79 6.91
N PRO A 529 4.31 -11.26 7.48
CA PRO A 529 5.03 -12.39 6.90
C PRO A 529 4.19 -13.68 6.86
N ALA A 530 3.38 -13.96 7.88
CA ALA A 530 2.52 -15.14 7.90
C ALA A 530 1.43 -15.08 6.81
N ALA A 531 0.81 -13.92 6.61
CA ALA A 531 -0.19 -13.69 5.58
C ALA A 531 0.41 -13.81 4.17
N ILE A 532 1.60 -13.27 3.94
CA ILE A 532 2.30 -13.43 2.65
C ILE A 532 2.66 -14.90 2.39
N ALA A 533 3.06 -15.66 3.42
CA ALA A 533 3.31 -17.09 3.25
C ALA A 533 2.01 -17.88 2.96
N PHE A 534 0.90 -17.51 3.61
CA PHE A 534 -0.38 -18.16 3.44
C PHE A 534 -1.03 -17.90 2.07
N GLN A 535 -0.84 -16.70 1.51
CA GLN A 535 -1.44 -16.23 0.25
C GLN A 535 -2.98 -16.34 0.27
N PRO A 536 -3.69 -15.56 1.12
CA PRO A 536 -5.16 -15.62 1.20
C PRO A 536 -5.82 -15.10 -0.09
N ASP A 537 -6.98 -15.65 -0.41
CA ASP A 537 -7.88 -15.22 -1.49
C ASP A 537 -8.93 -14.20 -1.01
N PHE A 538 -9.08 -14.05 0.30
CA PHE A 538 -9.98 -13.09 0.95
C PHE A 538 -9.51 -12.77 2.37
N VAL A 539 -9.69 -11.53 2.81
CA VAL A 539 -9.36 -11.10 4.18
C VAL A 539 -10.62 -10.67 4.93
N LEU A 540 -10.78 -11.20 6.14
CA LEU A 540 -11.80 -10.79 7.11
C LEU A 540 -11.13 -10.15 8.31
N ILE A 541 -11.71 -9.08 8.84
CA ILE A 541 -11.29 -8.47 10.10
C ILE A 541 -12.39 -8.63 11.13
N SER A 542 -12.04 -9.21 12.28
CA SER A 542 -12.84 -9.14 13.51
C SER A 542 -12.42 -7.84 14.21
N ALA A 543 -13.16 -6.77 13.94
CA ALA A 543 -12.79 -5.40 14.29
C ALA A 543 -13.44 -4.97 15.60
N GLY A 544 -12.86 -5.42 16.71
CA GLY A 544 -13.14 -4.86 18.03
C GLY A 544 -12.38 -3.56 18.26
N PHE A 545 -13.00 -2.59 18.91
CA PHE A 545 -12.35 -1.31 19.24
C PHE A 545 -12.15 -1.13 20.75
N ASP A 546 -12.25 -2.21 21.52
CA ASP A 546 -12.12 -2.25 22.97
C ASP A 546 -10.69 -2.30 23.48
N ALA A 547 -9.67 -2.54 22.64
CA ALA A 547 -8.28 -2.30 23.04
C ALA A 547 -7.95 -0.81 23.22
N HIS A 548 -8.89 0.10 22.90
CA HIS A 548 -8.69 1.54 23.01
C HIS A 548 -8.43 1.95 24.46
N LYS A 549 -7.53 2.90 24.67
CA LYS A 549 -7.11 3.41 26.01
C LYS A 549 -8.23 3.92 26.93
N SER A 550 -9.40 4.18 26.37
CA SER A 550 -10.57 4.72 27.09
C SER A 550 -11.69 3.69 27.25
N ASP A 551 -11.49 2.48 26.74
CA ASP A 551 -12.50 1.42 26.81
C ASP A 551 -12.59 0.85 28.23
N PRO A 552 -13.80 0.68 28.79
CA PRO A 552 -13.97 0.19 30.15
C PRO A 552 -13.64 -1.30 30.32
N LEU A 553 -13.59 -2.09 29.24
CA LEU A 553 -13.39 -3.54 29.31
C LEU A 553 -12.00 -3.99 28.84
N GLY A 554 -11.38 -3.32 27.86
CA GLY A 554 -10.19 -3.87 27.24
C GLY A 554 -8.86 -3.65 27.94
N GLY A 555 -8.66 -2.55 28.69
CA GLY A 555 -7.44 -2.33 29.50
C GLY A 555 -6.10 -2.36 28.73
N CYS A 556 -6.13 -2.13 27.42
CA CYS A 556 -4.97 -1.80 26.59
C CYS A 556 -4.92 -0.28 26.36
N ALA A 557 -3.92 0.20 25.61
CA ALA A 557 -3.68 1.62 25.38
C ALA A 557 -3.69 2.00 23.89
N LEU A 558 -4.49 1.32 23.06
CA LEU A 558 -4.59 1.67 21.65
C LEU A 558 -5.25 3.03 21.46
N THR A 559 -4.86 3.72 20.39
CA THR A 559 -5.49 4.95 19.93
C THR A 559 -6.22 4.73 18.60
N ALA A 560 -7.11 5.65 18.25
CA ALA A 560 -7.74 5.67 16.92
C ALA A 560 -6.69 5.69 15.78
N ALA A 561 -5.56 6.38 15.97
CA ALA A 561 -4.45 6.37 15.02
C ALA A 561 -3.76 5.00 14.94
N GLY A 562 -3.64 4.30 16.07
CA GLY A 562 -3.22 2.91 16.13
C GLY A 562 -4.08 2.00 15.27
N TYR A 563 -5.40 2.03 15.45
CA TYR A 563 -6.33 1.26 14.61
C TYR A 563 -6.21 1.60 13.12
N ALA A 564 -6.04 2.88 12.76
CA ALA A 564 -5.80 3.27 11.37
C ALA A 564 -4.50 2.63 10.82
N ARG A 565 -3.42 2.56 11.60
CA ARG A 565 -2.19 1.86 11.19
C ARG A 565 -2.39 0.36 11.01
N LEU A 566 -3.08 -0.31 11.94
CA LEU A 566 -3.42 -1.73 11.80
C LEU A 566 -4.23 -1.99 10.53
N THR A 567 -5.21 -1.11 10.26
CA THR A 567 -6.05 -1.15 9.07
C THR A 567 -5.24 -1.08 7.78
N ARG A 568 -4.31 -0.12 7.69
CA ARG A 568 -3.44 0.03 6.50
C ARG A 568 -2.59 -1.21 6.26
N ILE A 569 -2.07 -1.85 7.30
CA ILE A 569 -1.28 -3.08 7.19
C ILE A 569 -2.16 -4.21 6.62
N VAL A 570 -3.36 -4.42 7.16
CA VAL A 570 -4.27 -5.49 6.69
C VAL A 570 -4.78 -5.20 5.28
N LYS A 571 -5.07 -3.94 4.96
CA LYS A 571 -5.43 -3.49 3.61
C LYS A 571 -4.30 -3.78 2.61
N ALA A 572 -3.06 -3.47 2.95
CA ALA A 572 -1.91 -3.77 2.10
C ALA A 572 -1.72 -5.28 1.89
N ILE A 573 -1.98 -6.11 2.91
CA ILE A 573 -2.03 -7.56 2.78
C ILE A 573 -3.10 -7.99 1.76
N ALA A 574 -4.32 -7.45 1.88
CA ALA A 574 -5.41 -7.77 0.98
C ALA A 574 -5.13 -7.32 -0.47
N GLU A 575 -4.56 -6.13 -0.65
CA GLU A 575 -4.14 -5.61 -1.96
C GLU A 575 -3.10 -6.53 -2.61
N ARG A 576 -2.11 -6.96 -1.83
CA ARG A 576 -1.02 -7.81 -2.33
C ARG A 576 -1.44 -9.25 -2.61
N CYS A 577 -2.33 -9.82 -1.80
CA CYS A 577 -2.65 -11.26 -1.87
C CYS A 577 -3.96 -11.55 -2.59
N CYS A 578 -4.98 -10.69 -2.44
CA CYS A 578 -6.34 -10.98 -2.88
C CYS A 578 -7.02 -9.82 -3.59
N LYS A 579 -6.27 -9.00 -4.33
CA LYS A 579 -6.81 -7.88 -5.14
C LYS A 579 -7.63 -6.88 -4.31
N GLY A 580 -7.26 -6.68 -3.05
CA GLY A 580 -7.92 -5.76 -2.14
C GLY A 580 -9.20 -6.28 -1.48
N ARG A 581 -9.60 -7.54 -1.73
CA ARG A 581 -10.82 -8.12 -1.16
C ARG A 581 -10.75 -8.22 0.36
N LEU A 582 -11.45 -7.32 1.04
CA LEU A 582 -11.43 -7.18 2.49
C LEU A 582 -12.83 -6.82 3.01
N VAL A 583 -13.30 -7.54 4.03
CA VAL A 583 -14.49 -7.16 4.81
C VAL A 583 -14.13 -7.08 6.29
N SER A 584 -14.41 -5.94 6.90
CA SER A 584 -14.23 -5.69 8.33
C SER A 584 -15.58 -5.76 9.04
N VAL A 585 -15.65 -6.45 10.17
CA VAL A 585 -16.89 -6.73 10.90
C VAL A 585 -16.74 -6.24 12.34
N LEU A 586 -17.65 -5.38 12.79
CA LEU A 586 -17.62 -4.84 14.14
C LEU A 586 -17.80 -5.96 15.19
N GLU A 587 -16.89 -6.03 16.16
CA GLU A 587 -16.95 -6.91 17.33
C GLU A 587 -17.19 -6.08 18.61
N GLY A 588 -16.20 -5.98 19.51
CA GLY A 588 -16.22 -5.22 20.76
C GLY A 588 -15.95 -3.72 20.62
N GLY A 589 -15.85 -3.02 21.76
CA GLY A 589 -15.68 -1.56 21.86
C GLY A 589 -16.89 -0.89 22.52
N TYR A 590 -16.73 -0.44 23.76
CA TYR A 590 -17.82 -0.16 24.71
C TYR A 590 -17.81 1.27 25.27
N ASN A 591 -16.72 2.01 25.07
CA ASN A 591 -16.72 3.46 25.18
C ASN A 591 -17.24 4.08 23.88
N LEU A 592 -18.36 4.81 23.93
CA LEU A 592 -19.06 5.28 22.71
C LEU A 592 -18.24 6.27 21.88
N ASP A 593 -17.56 7.22 22.53
CA ASP A 593 -16.77 8.24 21.83
C ASP A 593 -15.51 7.63 21.23
N ALA A 594 -14.79 6.81 22.02
CA ALA A 594 -13.61 6.11 21.56
C ALA A 594 -13.92 5.12 20.43
N LEU A 595 -15.05 4.40 20.51
CA LEU A 595 -15.53 3.53 19.45
C LEU A 595 -15.78 4.33 18.18
N ALA A 596 -16.51 5.43 18.28
CA ALA A 596 -16.85 6.25 17.12
C ALA A 596 -15.60 6.88 16.48
N ASP A 597 -14.65 7.38 17.28
CA ASP A 597 -13.36 7.91 16.82
C ASP A 597 -12.52 6.83 16.12
N SER A 598 -12.45 5.63 16.71
CA SER A 598 -11.66 4.53 16.17
C SER A 598 -12.25 3.96 14.89
N VAL A 599 -13.59 3.85 14.81
CA VAL A 599 -14.30 3.45 13.59
C VAL A 599 -14.15 4.51 12.50
N GLU A 600 -14.20 5.81 12.84
CA GLU A 600 -13.90 6.89 11.89
C GLU A 600 -12.49 6.73 11.30
N ALA A 601 -11.48 6.53 12.15
CA ALA A 601 -10.09 6.37 11.73
C ALA A 601 -9.88 5.09 10.90
N HIS A 602 -10.52 3.98 11.28
CA HIS A 602 -10.53 2.72 10.54
C HIS A 602 -11.15 2.89 9.14
N LEU A 603 -12.32 3.52 9.05
CA LEU A 603 -13.01 3.76 7.77
C LEU A 603 -12.20 4.69 6.86
N ARG A 604 -11.60 5.76 7.39
CA ARG A 604 -10.71 6.63 6.60
C ARG A 604 -9.55 5.83 6.00
N ALA A 605 -8.92 4.95 6.78
CA ALA A 605 -7.85 4.09 6.30
C ALA A 605 -8.31 3.03 5.27
N LEU A 606 -9.56 2.56 5.36
CA LEU A 606 -10.14 1.69 4.32
C LEU A 606 -10.41 2.41 2.99
N MET A 607 -10.68 3.71 3.06
CA MET A 607 -11.01 4.58 1.91
C MET A 607 -9.80 5.18 1.20
N GLU A 608 -8.61 5.10 1.81
CA GLU A 608 -7.32 5.37 1.14
C GLU A 608 -7.09 4.38 -0.01
#